data_AF-I3UH77-F1
#
_entry.id   AF-I3UH77-F1
#
_cell.length_a   1.000
_cell.length_b   1.000
_cell.length_c   1.000
_cell.angle_alpha   90.00
_cell.angle_beta   90.00
_cell.angle_gamma   90.00
#
_symmetry.space_group_name_H-M   'P 1'
#
loop_
_entity.id
_entity.type
_entity.pdbx_description
1 polymer ?
#
loop_
_entity_poly.entity_id
_entity_poly.type
_entity_poly.pdbx_seq_one_letter_code
_entity_poly.pdbx_strand_id
1 'polypeptide(L)'
;MRQGLYKSKNMISIRILQTVGPEFASEFISRFGFDPARQPPKSAYLTMALGAGSVTPLQMASAYSVFANGGYRINPYIIDSVVDIATGRVIMKAQPAVAGDEANRVLDPRTAYVMNELLRGVAKSGTAARTQATLKRNDIAGKTGTTNQSFDAWFAGFTPKLVGISWLGFDQPKSLGDKETGGGAAMPIWLTYMQTALKKVPVTQPGPMPEGLTKVGDNYYFSEFPQGKALANIGVSGSGARDSNAAKPAGSPSGDAIGKALESFNPMGGPPIRF
;
A
#
# COMPACT_ATOMS: atom_id res chain seq x y z
N MET A 1 3.03 -12.44 -7.03
CA MET A 1 2.85 -11.12 -6.39
C MET A 1 1.61 -10.37 -6.89
N ARG A 2 1.54 -9.95 -8.17
CA ARG A 2 0.41 -9.15 -8.74
C ARG A 2 -0.98 -9.60 -8.30
N GLN A 3 -1.32 -10.87 -8.53
CA GLN A 3 -2.63 -11.41 -8.17
C GLN A 3 -2.90 -11.38 -6.66
N GLY A 4 -1.86 -11.55 -5.84
CA GLY A 4 -1.95 -11.42 -4.40
C GLY A 4 -2.31 -10.01 -3.96
N LEU A 5 -1.71 -9.00 -4.58
CA LEU A 5 -2.04 -7.60 -4.32
C LEU A 5 -3.47 -7.24 -4.77
N TYR A 6 -3.88 -7.70 -5.96
CA TYR A 6 -5.23 -7.44 -6.51
C TYR A 6 -6.34 -8.03 -5.63
N LYS A 7 -6.08 -9.21 -5.07
CA LYS A 7 -7.02 -9.95 -4.21
C LYS A 7 -6.77 -9.73 -2.71
N SER A 8 -5.85 -8.83 -2.34
CA SER A 8 -5.47 -8.54 -0.96
C SER A 8 -5.13 -9.78 -0.11
N LYS A 9 -4.31 -10.69 -0.64
CA LYS A 9 -4.01 -11.98 0.03
C LYS A 9 -2.89 -11.85 1.06
N ASN A 10 -3.23 -11.94 2.34
CA ASN A 10 -2.28 -11.86 3.47
C ASN A 10 -1.10 -12.79 3.38
N MET A 11 -1.34 -14.07 3.09
CA MET A 11 -0.28 -15.06 3.09
C MET A 11 0.80 -14.71 2.07
N ILE A 12 0.42 -14.03 0.99
CA ILE A 12 1.37 -13.51 0.02
C ILE A 12 2.11 -12.30 0.60
N SER A 13 1.42 -11.35 1.23
CA SER A 13 2.04 -10.18 1.89
C SER A 13 3.02 -10.57 3.00
N ILE A 14 2.65 -11.50 3.88
CA ILE A 14 3.49 -12.00 4.98
C ILE A 14 4.75 -12.65 4.42
N ARG A 15 4.61 -13.51 3.41
CA ARG A 15 5.78 -14.17 2.83
C ARG A 15 6.68 -13.19 2.07
N ILE A 16 6.12 -12.17 1.40
CA ILE A 16 6.91 -11.08 0.82
C ILE A 16 7.70 -10.37 1.92
N LEU A 17 7.03 -10.01 3.02
CA LEU A 17 7.70 -9.34 4.16
C LEU A 17 8.83 -10.20 4.75
N GLN A 18 8.60 -11.51 4.92
CA GLN A 18 9.64 -12.45 5.35
C GLN A 18 10.81 -12.51 4.36
N THR A 19 10.52 -12.44 3.06
CA THR A 19 11.54 -12.52 2.00
C THR A 19 12.40 -11.27 1.93
N VAL A 20 11.81 -10.08 2.08
CA VAL A 20 12.54 -8.80 2.02
C VAL A 20 13.25 -8.45 3.33
N GLY A 21 12.85 -9.07 4.44
CA GLY A 21 13.33 -8.72 5.78
C GLY A 21 12.37 -7.76 6.49
N PRO A 22 11.78 -8.16 7.64
CA PRO A 22 10.85 -7.30 8.37
C PRO A 22 11.49 -6.01 8.92
N GLU A 23 12.76 -6.06 9.33
CA GLU A 23 13.56 -4.90 9.76
C GLU A 23 13.73 -3.90 8.62
N PHE A 24 14.14 -4.38 7.44
CA PHE A 24 14.29 -3.57 6.24
C PHE A 24 12.97 -2.88 5.89
N ALA A 25 11.86 -3.63 5.92
CA ALA A 25 10.56 -3.07 5.63
C ALA A 25 10.13 -2.02 6.66
N SER A 26 10.41 -2.24 7.95
CA SER A 26 10.10 -1.27 9.02
C SER A 26 10.85 0.05 8.82
N GLU A 27 12.13 -0.01 8.48
CA GLU A 27 12.92 1.17 8.12
C GLU A 27 12.42 1.81 6.84
N PHE A 28 12.11 1.01 5.82
CA PHE A 28 11.70 1.49 4.51
C PHE A 28 10.41 2.32 4.56
N ILE A 29 9.41 1.90 5.35
CA ILE A 29 8.15 2.63 5.44
C ILE A 29 8.30 4.01 6.13
N SER A 30 9.35 4.22 6.94
CA SER A 30 9.63 5.54 7.53
C SER A 30 9.92 6.62 6.47
N ARG A 31 10.44 6.20 5.30
CA ARG A 31 10.68 7.09 4.14
C ARG A 31 9.39 7.72 3.61
N PHE A 32 8.23 7.11 3.87
CA PHE A 32 6.91 7.61 3.50
C PHE A 32 6.30 8.54 4.57
N GLY A 33 7.02 8.80 5.67
CA GLY A 33 6.58 9.69 6.74
C GLY A 33 5.75 9.01 7.85
N PHE A 34 5.77 7.68 7.90
CA PHE A 34 5.19 6.95 9.02
C PHE A 34 6.09 7.03 10.26
N ASP A 35 5.47 7.27 11.40
CA ASP A 35 6.14 7.31 12.70
C ASP A 35 6.52 5.88 13.15
N PRO A 36 7.82 5.56 13.28
CA PRO A 36 8.27 4.24 13.73
C PRO A 36 7.72 3.83 15.10
N ALA A 37 7.46 4.79 16.00
CA ALA A 37 6.92 4.51 17.33
C ALA A 37 5.46 4.02 17.30
N ARG A 38 4.76 4.23 16.18
CA ARG A 38 3.38 3.79 15.96
C ARG A 38 3.28 2.55 15.07
N GLN A 39 4.43 1.94 14.72
CA GLN A 39 4.48 0.70 13.96
C GLN A 39 4.73 -0.50 14.88
N PRO A 40 4.41 -1.73 14.44
CA PRO A 40 4.67 -2.93 15.24
C PRO A 40 6.13 -2.99 15.69
N PRO A 41 6.43 -3.35 16.94
CA PRO A 41 7.80 -3.53 17.41
C PRO A 41 8.44 -4.77 16.76
N LYS A 42 9.75 -4.94 16.93
CA LYS A 42 10.54 -6.07 16.38
C LYS A 42 9.90 -7.43 16.64
N SER A 43 9.37 -7.64 17.85
CA SER A 43 8.70 -8.90 18.26
C SER A 43 7.42 -9.22 17.47
N ALA A 44 6.85 -8.25 16.76
CA ALA A 44 5.60 -8.37 16.03
C ALA A 44 5.70 -7.89 14.58
N TYR A 45 6.89 -7.71 14.00
CA TYR A 45 7.02 -7.12 12.66
C TYR A 45 6.23 -7.82 11.56
N LEU A 46 5.97 -9.13 11.65
CA LEU A 46 5.16 -9.82 10.64
C LEU A 46 3.72 -9.31 10.56
N THR A 47 3.19 -8.72 11.63
CA THR A 47 1.86 -8.08 11.64
C THR A 47 1.84 -6.73 10.90
N MET A 48 3.01 -6.21 10.49
CA MET A 48 3.11 -5.05 9.62
C MET A 48 2.65 -5.35 8.19
N ALA A 49 2.90 -6.56 7.67
CA ALA A 49 2.40 -7.00 6.33
C ALA A 49 0.86 -7.00 6.23
N LEU A 50 0.26 -6.95 7.40
CA LEU A 50 -1.12 -7.10 7.71
C LEU A 50 -1.70 -5.69 7.96
N GLY A 51 -0.98 -4.81 8.65
CA GLY A 51 -1.36 -3.40 8.83
C GLY A 51 -1.64 -3.05 10.29
N ALA A 52 -0.99 -3.73 11.23
CA ALA A 52 -1.14 -3.51 12.66
C ALA A 52 -0.49 -2.22 13.19
N GLY A 53 -0.01 -1.33 12.31
CA GLY A 53 0.48 0.00 12.68
C GLY A 53 -0.65 1.03 12.69
N SER A 54 -0.52 2.06 13.51
CA SER A 54 -1.49 3.16 13.59
C SER A 54 -1.02 4.37 12.79
N VAL A 55 -1.90 4.92 11.96
CA VAL A 55 -1.62 6.07 11.08
C VAL A 55 -2.83 6.99 10.99
N THR A 56 -2.58 8.28 10.72
CA THR A 56 -3.66 9.22 10.43
C THR A 56 -4.03 9.21 8.94
N PRO A 57 -5.25 9.61 8.56
CA PRO A 57 -5.61 9.80 7.16
C PRO A 57 -4.67 10.76 6.41
N LEU A 58 -4.15 11.79 7.10
CA LEU A 58 -3.20 12.74 6.51
C LEU A 58 -1.83 12.10 6.23
N GLN A 59 -1.34 11.25 7.13
CA GLN A 59 -0.12 10.46 6.90
C GLN A 59 -0.31 9.50 5.72
N MET A 60 -1.46 8.83 5.64
CA MET A 60 -1.81 7.97 4.51
C MET A 60 -1.86 8.74 3.19
N ALA A 61 -2.41 9.97 3.19
CA ALA A 61 -2.47 10.82 2.01
C ALA A 61 -1.05 11.22 1.55
N SER A 62 -0.18 11.62 2.48
CA SER A 62 1.23 11.92 2.19
C SER A 62 1.96 10.69 1.64
N ALA A 63 1.80 9.51 2.25
CA ALA A 63 2.41 8.27 1.78
C ALA A 63 1.93 7.88 0.37
N TYR A 64 0.63 7.94 0.09
CA TYR A 64 0.09 7.65 -1.24
C TYR A 64 0.47 8.70 -2.29
N SER A 65 0.77 9.94 -1.86
CA SER A 65 1.28 10.97 -2.77
C SER A 65 2.63 10.61 -3.39
N VAL A 66 3.49 9.87 -2.67
CA VAL A 66 4.77 9.36 -3.19
C VAL A 66 4.53 8.52 -4.45
N PHE A 67 3.49 7.66 -4.45
CA PHE A 67 3.16 6.88 -5.64
C PHE A 67 2.55 7.76 -6.74
N ALA A 68 1.60 8.63 -6.37
CA ALA A 68 0.89 9.49 -7.31
C ALA A 68 1.82 10.44 -8.09
N ASN A 69 2.85 10.96 -7.42
CA ASN A 69 3.75 11.98 -7.96
C ASN A 69 5.07 11.43 -8.53
N GLY A 70 5.26 10.11 -8.57
CA GLY A 70 6.44 9.49 -9.17
C GLY A 70 7.65 9.29 -8.25
N GLY A 71 7.45 9.33 -6.93
CA GLY A 71 8.41 8.87 -5.93
C GLY A 71 8.93 9.94 -4.97
N TYR A 72 8.29 11.11 -4.92
CA TYR A 72 8.72 12.22 -4.08
C TYR A 72 7.86 12.33 -2.83
N ARG A 73 8.49 12.50 -1.67
CA ARG A 73 7.77 12.80 -0.44
C ARG A 73 7.52 14.29 -0.36
N ILE A 74 6.25 14.65 -0.21
CA ILE A 74 5.84 16.03 0.04
C ILE A 74 5.13 16.12 1.40
N ASN A 75 5.30 17.26 2.06
CA ASN A 75 4.65 17.54 3.33
C ASN A 75 3.33 18.28 3.05
N PRO A 76 2.17 17.75 3.48
CA PRO A 76 0.92 18.46 3.39
C PRO A 76 0.96 19.77 4.18
N TYR A 77 0.34 20.82 3.65
CA TYR A 77 0.20 22.11 4.30
C TYR A 77 -1.20 22.67 4.03
N ILE A 78 -1.69 23.50 4.96
CA ILE A 78 -3.03 24.11 4.87
C ILE A 78 -2.94 25.63 4.74
N ILE A 79 -1.93 26.24 5.39
CA ILE A 79 -1.73 27.70 5.37
C ILE A 79 -0.85 28.03 4.17
N ASP A 80 -1.43 28.62 3.13
CA ASP A 80 -0.69 29.08 1.94
C ASP A 80 -0.02 30.45 2.17
N SER A 81 -0.71 31.40 2.79
CA SER A 81 -0.13 32.70 3.12
C SER A 81 -0.79 33.33 4.34
N VAL A 82 -0.06 34.23 4.99
CA VAL A 82 -0.55 35.11 6.04
C VAL A 82 -0.29 36.54 5.58
N VAL A 83 -1.33 37.36 5.60
CA VAL A 83 -1.29 38.75 5.16
C VAL A 83 -1.72 39.68 6.28
N ASP A 84 -1.07 40.83 6.37
CA ASP A 84 -1.52 41.94 7.21
C ASP A 84 -2.76 42.56 6.55
N ILE A 85 -3.90 42.58 7.26
CA ILE A 85 -5.17 43.04 6.72
C ILE A 85 -5.18 44.58 6.52
N ALA A 86 -4.46 45.33 7.35
CA ALA A 86 -4.46 46.80 7.30
C ALA A 86 -3.60 47.33 6.14
N THR A 87 -2.50 46.66 5.84
CA THR A 87 -1.51 47.09 4.84
C THR A 87 -1.52 46.25 3.57
N GLY A 88 -2.16 45.08 3.58
CA GLY A 88 -2.12 44.11 2.48
C GLY A 88 -0.76 43.40 2.33
N ARG A 89 0.18 43.59 3.25
CA ARG A 89 1.53 43.05 3.16
C ARG A 89 1.54 41.54 3.47
N VAL A 90 2.20 40.75 2.63
CA VAL A 90 2.46 39.33 2.92
C VAL A 90 3.48 39.21 4.05
N ILE A 91 3.05 38.60 5.16
CA ILE A 91 3.88 38.28 6.34
C ILE A 91 4.59 36.95 6.11
N MET A 92 3.87 35.97 5.56
CA MET A 92 4.38 34.63 5.30
C MET A 92 3.73 34.07 4.04
N LYS A 93 4.52 33.35 3.25
CA LYS A 93 4.06 32.55 2.11
C LYS A 93 4.69 31.16 2.22
N ALA A 94 3.89 30.12 2.10
CA ALA A 94 4.35 28.74 2.17
C ALA A 94 5.31 28.44 1.00
N GLN A 95 6.38 27.72 1.31
CA GLN A 95 7.33 27.18 0.34
C GLN A 95 7.39 25.67 0.49
N PRO A 96 6.35 24.94 0.03
CA PRO A 96 6.29 23.50 0.18
C PRO A 96 7.31 22.80 -0.72
N ALA A 97 7.81 21.66 -0.27
CA ALA A 97 8.51 20.73 -1.14
C ALA A 97 7.60 20.32 -2.32
N VAL A 98 8.14 20.39 -3.54
CA VAL A 98 7.41 20.03 -4.77
C VAL A 98 8.02 18.77 -5.38
N ALA A 99 7.16 17.94 -5.98
CA ALA A 99 7.62 16.79 -6.74
C ALA A 99 8.44 17.26 -7.96
N GLY A 100 9.58 16.61 -8.20
CA GLY A 100 10.56 17.02 -9.21
C GLY A 100 11.91 17.45 -8.62
N ASP A 101 11.93 17.80 -7.33
CA ASP A 101 13.18 18.01 -6.60
C ASP A 101 13.73 16.68 -6.07
N GLU A 102 14.89 16.28 -6.58
CA GLU A 102 15.56 15.02 -6.23
C GLU A 102 15.95 14.94 -4.74
N ALA A 103 16.09 16.07 -4.03
CA ALA A 103 16.29 16.07 -2.58
C ALA A 103 15.10 15.47 -1.82
N ASN A 104 13.91 15.48 -2.42
CA ASN A 104 12.69 14.91 -1.86
C ASN A 104 12.39 13.49 -2.36
N ARG A 105 13.25 12.89 -3.19
CA ARG A 105 13.03 11.54 -3.72
C ARG A 105 13.19 10.49 -2.61
N VAL A 106 12.14 9.70 -2.40
CA VAL A 106 12.13 8.60 -1.42
C VAL A 106 11.89 7.24 -2.05
N LEU A 107 11.45 7.22 -3.31
CA LEU A 107 11.18 6.01 -4.07
C LEU A 107 11.80 6.09 -5.48
N ASP A 108 12.45 5.00 -5.88
CA ASP A 108 12.96 4.84 -7.25
C ASP A 108 11.80 4.98 -8.26
N PRO A 109 11.96 5.79 -9.33
CA PRO A 109 10.90 6.01 -10.30
C PRO A 109 10.43 4.71 -10.97
N ARG A 110 11.31 3.71 -11.14
CA ARG A 110 10.96 2.37 -11.65
C ARG A 110 10.02 1.66 -10.69
N THR A 111 10.30 1.71 -9.39
CA THR A 111 9.44 1.13 -8.35
C THR A 111 8.09 1.83 -8.28
N ALA A 112 8.06 3.17 -8.34
CA ALA A 112 6.83 3.95 -8.39
C ALA A 112 5.99 3.57 -9.62
N TYR A 113 6.61 3.43 -10.79
CA TYR A 113 5.95 3.03 -12.02
C TYR A 113 5.29 1.66 -11.93
N VAL A 114 6.04 0.64 -11.46
CA VAL A 114 5.53 -0.72 -11.29
C VAL A 114 4.41 -0.77 -10.24
N MET A 115 4.58 -0.08 -9.11
CA MET A 115 3.54 -0.01 -8.08
C MET A 115 2.26 0.66 -8.58
N ASN A 116 2.38 1.72 -9.38
CA ASN A 116 1.23 2.40 -9.99
C ASN A 116 0.49 1.48 -10.97
N GLU A 117 1.22 0.71 -11.80
CA GLU A 117 0.61 -0.30 -12.68
C GLU A 117 -0.13 -1.38 -11.90
N LEU A 118 0.45 -1.85 -10.79
CA LEU A 118 -0.20 -2.82 -9.92
C LEU A 118 -1.45 -2.26 -9.24
N LEU A 119 -1.41 -1.04 -8.71
CA LEU A 119 -2.54 -0.41 -8.03
C LEU A 119 -3.65 0.01 -9.01
N ARG A 120 -3.32 0.40 -10.25
CA ARG A 120 -4.31 0.53 -11.35
C ARG A 120 -5.00 -0.80 -11.62
N GLY A 121 -4.25 -1.90 -11.60
CA GLY A 121 -4.83 -3.23 -11.73
C GLY A 121 -5.81 -3.63 -10.62
N VAL A 122 -5.56 -3.20 -9.38
CA VAL A 122 -6.52 -3.35 -8.27
C VAL A 122 -7.81 -2.58 -8.57
N ALA A 123 -7.69 -1.34 -9.08
CA ALA A 123 -8.82 -0.49 -9.48
C ALA A 123 -9.56 -0.97 -10.74
N LYS A 124 -8.90 -1.74 -11.60
CA LYS A 124 -9.47 -2.30 -12.83
C LYS A 124 -10.22 -3.60 -12.63
N SER A 125 -9.64 -4.52 -11.86
CA SER A 125 -10.14 -5.90 -11.75
C SER A 125 -9.93 -6.54 -10.39
N GLY A 126 -9.41 -5.80 -9.41
CA GLY A 126 -9.21 -6.29 -8.04
C GLY A 126 -10.32 -5.87 -7.09
N THR A 127 -9.99 -5.80 -5.81
CA THR A 127 -10.94 -5.40 -4.75
C THR A 127 -11.47 -3.96 -4.90
N ALA A 128 -10.83 -3.13 -5.72
CA ALA A 128 -11.24 -1.75 -6.00
C ALA A 128 -11.91 -1.57 -7.38
N ALA A 129 -12.30 -2.66 -8.06
CA ALA A 129 -12.85 -2.63 -9.43
C ALA A 129 -14.03 -1.66 -9.63
N ARG A 130 -14.83 -1.42 -8.58
CA ARG A 130 -15.96 -0.47 -8.63
C ARG A 130 -15.49 0.96 -8.95
N THR A 131 -14.27 1.34 -8.58
CA THR A 131 -13.76 2.70 -8.84
C THR A 131 -13.69 3.02 -10.32
N GLN A 132 -13.08 2.14 -11.13
CA GLN A 132 -13.02 2.32 -12.57
C GLN A 132 -14.40 2.22 -13.21
N ALA A 133 -15.25 1.29 -12.76
CA ALA A 133 -16.61 1.14 -13.29
C ALA A 133 -17.49 2.39 -13.07
N THR A 134 -17.35 3.05 -11.91
CA THR A 134 -18.13 4.22 -11.54
C THR A 134 -17.58 5.52 -12.13
N LEU A 135 -16.26 5.74 -12.05
CA LEU A 135 -15.64 6.98 -12.54
C LEU A 135 -15.33 6.96 -14.03
N LYS A 136 -15.31 5.77 -14.66
CA LYS A 136 -15.01 5.57 -16.09
C LYS A 136 -13.67 6.16 -16.53
N ARG A 137 -12.66 6.09 -15.66
CA ARG A 137 -11.28 6.54 -15.95
C ARG A 137 -10.29 5.39 -15.82
N ASN A 138 -9.23 5.43 -16.62
CA ASN A 138 -8.15 4.43 -16.63
C ASN A 138 -6.90 4.87 -15.86
N ASP A 139 -6.91 6.08 -15.29
CA ASP A 139 -5.79 6.66 -14.52
C ASP A 139 -5.96 6.56 -13.00
N ILE A 140 -6.94 5.79 -12.53
CA ILE A 140 -7.21 5.58 -11.12
C ILE A 140 -6.39 4.39 -10.63
N ALA A 141 -5.68 4.61 -9.54
CA ALA A 141 -5.02 3.58 -8.75
C ALA A 141 -5.59 3.60 -7.32
N GLY A 142 -5.66 2.44 -6.67
CA GLY A 142 -6.11 2.42 -5.29
C GLY A 142 -6.06 1.05 -4.63
N LYS A 143 -6.30 1.04 -3.33
CA LYS A 143 -6.28 -0.16 -2.50
C LYS A 143 -7.32 -0.07 -1.40
N THR A 144 -8.05 -1.16 -1.22
CA THR A 144 -8.94 -1.37 -0.06
C THR A 144 -8.12 -1.82 1.16
N GLY A 145 -8.48 -1.33 2.34
CA GLY A 145 -8.01 -1.83 3.63
C GLY A 145 -9.21 -2.21 4.51
N THR A 146 -9.12 -3.34 5.18
CA THR A 146 -10.11 -3.79 6.16
C THR A 146 -9.31 -4.34 7.33
N THR A 147 -9.52 -3.84 8.55
CA THR A 147 -8.89 -4.43 9.73
C THR A 147 -9.64 -5.68 10.19
N ASN A 148 -9.01 -6.49 11.02
CA ASN A 148 -9.65 -7.68 11.57
C ASN A 148 -10.93 -7.29 12.32
N GLN A 149 -11.92 -8.18 12.33
CA GLN A 149 -13.22 -7.94 12.95
C GLN A 149 -13.95 -6.69 12.40
N SER A 150 -13.48 -6.14 11.28
CA SER A 150 -14.03 -4.96 10.61
C SER A 150 -14.12 -3.75 11.54
N PHE A 151 -13.10 -3.47 12.35
CA PHE A 151 -13.11 -2.28 13.21
C PHE A 151 -12.90 -0.99 12.40
N ASP A 152 -12.12 -1.10 11.33
CA ASP A 152 -11.77 -0.01 10.43
C ASP A 152 -11.93 -0.46 8.98
N ALA A 153 -12.56 0.42 8.20
CA ALA A 153 -12.59 0.33 6.76
C ALA A 153 -11.79 1.49 6.17
N TRP A 154 -10.85 1.17 5.28
CA TRP A 154 -10.02 2.14 4.58
C TRP A 154 -10.16 2.01 3.08
N PHE A 155 -10.11 3.16 2.40
CA PHE A 155 -9.83 3.20 0.99
C PHE A 155 -8.82 4.30 0.70
N ALA A 156 -7.71 3.92 0.08
CA ALA A 156 -6.68 4.84 -0.36
C ALA A 156 -6.60 4.79 -1.89
N GLY A 157 -6.86 5.91 -2.55
CA GLY A 157 -6.92 5.97 -4.00
C GLY A 157 -6.40 7.29 -4.53
N PHE A 158 -5.93 7.28 -5.76
CA PHE A 158 -5.36 8.45 -6.40
C PHE A 158 -5.48 8.42 -7.91
N THR A 159 -5.36 9.60 -8.48
CA THR A 159 -4.89 9.86 -9.85
C THR A 159 -3.49 10.46 -9.75
N PRO A 160 -2.74 10.62 -10.84
CA PRO A 160 -1.44 11.31 -10.81
C PRO A 160 -1.49 12.77 -10.31
N LYS A 161 -2.67 13.37 -10.20
CA LYS A 161 -2.87 14.77 -9.80
C LYS A 161 -3.57 14.95 -8.45
N LEU A 162 -4.22 13.91 -7.93
CA LEU A 162 -5.02 14.00 -6.71
C LEU A 162 -5.02 12.68 -5.95
N VAL A 163 -4.70 12.73 -4.67
CA VAL A 163 -4.81 11.63 -3.72
C VAL A 163 -6.02 11.87 -2.84
N GLY A 164 -6.80 10.83 -2.58
CA GLY A 164 -7.87 10.83 -1.59
C GLY A 164 -7.78 9.62 -0.69
N ILE A 165 -8.07 9.81 0.58
CA ILE A 165 -8.13 8.76 1.60
C ILE A 165 -9.49 8.86 2.27
N SER A 166 -10.19 7.74 2.40
CA SER A 166 -11.35 7.62 3.26
C SER A 166 -11.09 6.55 4.32
N TRP A 167 -11.51 6.86 5.53
CA TRP A 167 -11.52 5.94 6.66
C TRP A 167 -12.90 6.00 7.30
N LEU A 168 -13.36 4.85 7.77
CA LEU A 168 -14.53 4.72 8.61
C LEU A 168 -14.18 3.81 9.78
N GLY A 169 -14.54 4.26 10.97
CA GLY A 169 -14.37 3.56 12.24
C GLY A 169 -15.15 4.29 13.32
N PHE A 170 -15.15 3.73 14.52
CA PHE A 170 -15.74 4.37 15.70
C PHE A 170 -14.64 4.90 16.62
N ASP A 171 -14.89 6.04 17.27
CA ASP A 171 -13.95 6.63 18.23
C ASP A 171 -13.61 5.67 19.37
N GLN A 172 -14.61 4.92 19.84
CA GLN A 172 -14.42 3.75 20.69
C GLN A 172 -14.46 2.50 19.80
N PRO A 173 -13.35 1.76 19.66
CA PRO A 173 -13.26 0.67 18.70
C PRO A 173 -14.36 -0.37 18.91
N LYS A 174 -15.17 -0.57 17.87
CA LYS A 174 -16.17 -1.62 17.79
C LYS A 174 -16.30 -2.06 16.34
N SER A 175 -16.76 -3.30 16.14
CA SER A 175 -16.98 -3.82 14.81
C SER A 175 -17.98 -2.95 14.03
N LEU A 176 -17.64 -2.65 12.78
CA LEU A 176 -18.54 -2.07 11.79
C LEU A 176 -19.58 -3.11 11.30
N GLY A 177 -19.31 -4.40 11.53
CA GLY A 177 -20.08 -5.53 11.04
C GLY A 177 -19.42 -6.23 9.86
N ASP A 178 -19.71 -7.52 9.69
CA ASP A 178 -18.98 -8.41 8.76
C ASP A 178 -19.07 -8.00 7.28
N LYS A 179 -20.05 -7.15 6.92
CA LYS A 179 -20.24 -6.64 5.54
C LYS A 179 -19.54 -5.30 5.29
N GLU A 180 -19.09 -4.62 6.35
CA GLU A 180 -18.50 -3.28 6.29
C GLU A 180 -16.98 -3.37 6.09
N THR A 181 -16.59 -3.63 4.85
CA THR A 181 -15.18 -3.73 4.43
C THR A 181 -14.68 -2.42 3.83
N GLY A 182 -13.37 -2.31 3.57
CA GLY A 182 -12.81 -1.18 2.81
C GLY A 182 -13.50 -0.95 1.46
N GLY A 183 -13.95 -2.01 0.78
CA GLY A 183 -14.71 -1.90 -0.47
C GLY A 183 -16.20 -1.63 -0.28
N GLY A 184 -16.79 -2.07 0.82
CA GLY A 184 -18.20 -1.90 1.15
C GLY A 184 -18.54 -0.53 1.74
N ALA A 185 -17.66 -0.01 2.60
CA ALA A 185 -17.93 1.15 3.45
C ALA A 185 -17.07 2.37 3.07
N ALA A 186 -15.75 2.23 3.05
CA ALA A 186 -14.84 3.35 2.82
C ALA A 186 -14.77 3.78 1.34
N MET A 187 -14.71 2.82 0.41
CA MET A 187 -14.61 3.11 -1.02
C MET A 187 -15.79 3.93 -1.57
N PRO A 188 -17.07 3.69 -1.20
CA PRO A 188 -18.18 4.56 -1.59
C PRO A 188 -18.01 6.02 -1.17
N ILE A 189 -17.52 6.29 0.05
CA ILE A 189 -17.24 7.66 0.52
C ILE A 189 -16.22 8.34 -0.40
N TRP A 190 -15.13 7.64 -0.70
CA TRP A 190 -14.09 8.13 -1.61
C TRP A 190 -14.64 8.39 -3.02
N LEU A 191 -15.51 7.50 -3.53
CA LEU A 191 -16.11 7.65 -4.86
C LEU A 191 -16.98 8.89 -4.95
N THR A 192 -17.83 9.14 -3.96
CA THR A 192 -18.70 10.33 -3.91
C THR A 192 -17.87 11.62 -3.96
N TYR A 193 -16.78 11.68 -3.17
CA TYR A 193 -15.86 12.81 -3.20
C TYR A 193 -15.18 12.96 -4.59
N MET A 194 -14.62 11.88 -5.12
CA MET A 194 -13.85 11.90 -6.36
C MET A 194 -14.71 12.17 -7.60
N GLN A 195 -15.98 11.76 -7.61
CA GLN A 195 -16.95 12.13 -8.66
C GLN A 195 -17.10 13.65 -8.81
N THR A 196 -16.93 14.39 -7.71
CA THR A 196 -16.99 15.85 -7.72
C THR A 196 -15.61 16.44 -8.00
N ALA A 197 -14.59 16.00 -7.27
CA ALA A 197 -13.24 16.54 -7.35
C ALA A 197 -12.61 16.38 -8.74
N LEU A 198 -12.91 15.27 -9.44
CA LEU A 198 -12.30 14.96 -10.73
C LEU A 198 -13.01 15.58 -11.95
N LYS A 199 -14.14 16.29 -11.78
CA LYS A 199 -14.89 16.87 -12.92
C LYS A 199 -14.04 17.77 -13.83
N LYS A 200 -13.06 18.47 -13.26
CA LYS A 200 -12.17 19.39 -13.97
C LYS A 200 -10.72 18.90 -14.02
N VAL A 201 -10.46 17.66 -13.59
CA VAL A 201 -9.13 17.08 -13.60
C VAL A 201 -9.00 16.18 -14.84
N PRO A 202 -8.12 16.51 -15.80
CA PRO A 202 -7.96 15.70 -17.01
C PRO A 202 -7.47 14.28 -16.67
N VAL A 203 -7.82 13.31 -17.53
CA VAL A 203 -7.28 11.95 -17.44
C VAL A 203 -5.80 12.00 -17.78
N THR A 204 -4.96 11.54 -16.86
CA THR A 204 -3.50 11.50 -17.07
C THR A 204 -3.08 10.08 -17.41
N GLN A 205 -2.63 9.86 -18.65
CA GLN A 205 -2.09 8.56 -19.03
C GLN A 205 -0.79 8.27 -18.27
N PRO A 206 -0.46 6.99 -18.03
CA PRO A 206 0.86 6.64 -17.52
C PRO A 206 1.95 7.26 -18.40
N GLY A 207 2.97 7.84 -17.78
CA GLY A 207 4.14 8.36 -18.49
C GLY A 207 4.93 7.26 -19.20
N PRO A 208 6.01 7.61 -19.91
CA PRO A 208 6.90 6.62 -20.51
C PRO A 208 7.44 5.68 -19.43
N MET A 209 7.66 4.42 -19.81
CA MET A 209 8.31 3.45 -18.93
C MET A 209 9.73 3.94 -18.63
N PRO A 210 10.12 4.07 -17.34
CA PRO A 210 11.48 4.46 -16.98
C PRO A 210 12.52 3.48 -17.52
N GLU A 211 13.73 3.99 -17.81
CA GLU A 211 14.88 3.17 -18.18
C GLU A 211 15.19 2.12 -17.10
N GLY A 212 15.80 1.00 -17.51
CA GLY A 212 16.10 -0.10 -16.60
C GLY A 212 14.89 -0.97 -16.25
N LEU A 213 13.72 -0.75 -16.84
CA LEU A 213 12.60 -1.70 -16.80
C LEU A 213 12.43 -2.43 -18.13
N THR A 214 12.11 -3.72 -18.06
CA THR A 214 11.69 -4.54 -19.20
C THR A 214 10.28 -5.05 -18.96
N LYS A 215 9.44 -5.04 -19.99
CA LYS A 215 8.09 -5.60 -19.94
C LYS A 215 8.02 -6.93 -20.69
N VAL A 216 7.54 -7.98 -20.04
CA VAL A 216 7.26 -9.28 -20.66
C VAL A 216 5.81 -9.67 -20.37
N GLY A 217 4.99 -9.72 -21.41
CA GLY A 217 3.53 -9.83 -21.28
C GLY A 217 2.98 -8.66 -20.45
N ASP A 218 2.22 -8.97 -19.40
CA ASP A 218 1.70 -7.96 -18.47
C ASP A 218 2.67 -7.61 -17.33
N ASN A 219 3.80 -8.29 -17.20
CA ASN A 219 4.72 -8.15 -16.07
C ASN A 219 5.92 -7.24 -16.37
N TYR A 220 6.34 -6.51 -15.34
CA TYR A 220 7.50 -5.64 -15.36
C TYR A 220 8.62 -6.28 -14.55
N TYR A 221 9.83 -6.20 -15.10
CA TYR A 221 11.06 -6.71 -14.50
C TYR A 221 12.09 -5.59 -14.49
N PHE A 222 12.84 -5.50 -13.39
CA PHE A 222 14.04 -4.69 -13.34
C PHE A 222 15.09 -5.37 -14.23
N SER A 223 15.83 -4.59 -15.02
CA SER A 223 16.76 -5.14 -16.02
C SER A 223 17.90 -5.92 -15.35
N GLU A 224 18.27 -5.53 -14.14
CA GLU A 224 19.20 -6.25 -13.27
C GLU A 224 18.63 -7.56 -12.70
N PHE A 225 17.31 -7.76 -12.75
CA PHE A 225 16.60 -8.95 -12.29
C PHE A 225 15.64 -9.49 -13.37
N PRO A 226 16.17 -9.99 -14.51
CA PRO A 226 15.35 -10.46 -15.61
C PRO A 226 14.52 -11.69 -15.23
N GLN A 227 13.52 -12.00 -16.06
CA GLN A 227 12.67 -13.16 -15.90
C GLN A 227 13.50 -14.44 -15.74
N GLY A 228 13.18 -15.26 -14.74
CA GLY A 228 13.90 -16.49 -14.41
C GLY A 228 15.05 -16.33 -13.40
N LYS A 229 15.55 -15.10 -13.17
CA LYS A 229 16.52 -14.78 -12.09
C LYS A 229 15.88 -14.08 -10.90
N ALA A 230 14.80 -13.33 -11.11
CA ALA A 230 13.97 -12.81 -10.03
C ALA A 230 13.24 -13.97 -9.31
N LEU A 231 13.07 -13.89 -7.99
CA LEU A 231 12.38 -14.91 -7.17
C LEU A 231 11.03 -15.30 -7.80
N ALA A 232 11.01 -16.44 -8.50
CA ALA A 232 9.86 -16.87 -9.28
C ALA A 232 8.73 -17.39 -8.38
N ASN A 233 9.08 -17.96 -7.22
CA ASN A 233 8.15 -18.57 -6.28
C ASN A 233 8.50 -18.19 -4.84
N ILE A 234 7.50 -17.68 -4.12
CA ILE A 234 7.59 -17.45 -2.68
C ILE A 234 6.89 -18.63 -1.99
N GLY A 235 7.67 -19.70 -1.74
CA GLY A 235 7.30 -20.82 -0.86
C GLY A 235 6.15 -21.71 -1.31
N VAL A 236 5.87 -21.82 -2.61
CA VAL A 236 5.01 -22.90 -3.13
C VAL A 236 5.91 -23.82 -3.93
N SER A 237 6.35 -24.90 -3.29
CA SER A 237 6.89 -26.05 -4.00
C SER A 237 5.73 -26.62 -4.82
N GLY A 238 5.63 -26.23 -6.09
CA GLY A 238 4.74 -26.89 -7.03
C GLY A 238 5.16 -28.36 -7.12
N SER A 239 4.25 -29.26 -6.77
CA SER A 239 4.37 -30.68 -7.09
C SER A 239 4.45 -30.82 -8.62
N GLY A 240 5.65 -30.96 -9.16
CA GLY A 240 5.81 -31.07 -10.61
C GLY A 240 7.23 -30.94 -11.14
N ALA A 241 8.21 -31.59 -10.51
CA ALA A 241 9.45 -32.09 -11.13
C ALA A 241 10.20 -32.89 -10.06
N ARG A 242 10.28 -34.22 -10.24
CA ARG A 242 11.17 -35.06 -9.43
C ARG A 242 12.57 -34.95 -10.02
N ASP A 243 13.43 -34.14 -9.42
CA ASP A 243 14.87 -34.32 -9.55
C ASP A 243 15.34 -35.29 -8.46
N SER A 244 15.71 -36.49 -8.89
CA SER A 244 16.27 -37.54 -8.05
C SER A 244 17.77 -37.29 -7.83
N ASN A 245 18.11 -36.50 -6.82
CA ASN A 245 19.30 -36.66 -5.95
C ASN A 245 19.51 -35.41 -5.10
N ALA A 246 18.99 -35.42 -3.87
CA ALA A 246 19.49 -34.57 -2.81
C ALA A 246 19.18 -35.23 -1.46
N ALA A 247 20.20 -35.34 -0.62
CA ALA A 247 20.18 -36.01 0.68
C ALA A 247 19.13 -35.42 1.63
N LYS A 248 18.43 -36.32 2.36
CA LYS A 248 17.49 -35.96 3.43
C LYS A 248 18.23 -35.35 4.64
N PRO A 249 17.79 -34.19 5.16
CA PRO A 249 18.01 -33.86 6.56
C PRO A 249 16.94 -34.52 7.42
N ALA A 250 17.35 -35.07 8.56
CA ALA A 250 16.51 -35.74 9.53
C ALA A 250 15.59 -34.78 10.29
N GLY A 251 14.38 -35.24 10.60
CA GLY A 251 13.51 -34.69 11.65
C GLY A 251 12.58 -33.55 11.22
N SER A 252 11.45 -33.88 10.58
CA SER A 252 10.30 -32.97 10.49
C SER A 252 9.33 -33.24 11.64
N PRO A 253 9.04 -32.27 12.53
CA PRO A 253 7.87 -32.37 13.40
C PRO A 253 6.62 -32.20 12.53
N SER A 254 5.84 -33.26 12.39
CA SER A 254 4.50 -33.22 11.83
C SER A 254 3.59 -32.49 12.81
N GLY A 255 3.21 -31.26 12.49
CA GLY A 255 2.24 -30.51 13.27
C GLY A 255 2.17 -29.08 12.79
N ASP A 256 0.96 -28.51 12.80
CA ASP A 256 0.67 -27.12 12.50
C ASP A 256 1.27 -26.17 13.55
N ALA A 257 2.61 -26.13 13.61
CA ALA A 257 3.38 -25.34 14.55
C ALA A 257 3.22 -23.84 14.26
N ILE A 258 2.92 -23.48 13.01
CA ILE A 258 2.69 -22.09 12.57
C ILE A 258 1.30 -21.62 13.00
N GLY A 259 0.25 -22.45 12.84
CA GLY A 259 -1.08 -22.16 13.37
C GLY A 259 -1.05 -22.00 14.90
N LYS A 260 -0.37 -22.91 15.60
CA LYS A 260 -0.20 -22.83 17.07
C LYS A 260 0.65 -21.65 17.53
N ALA A 261 1.66 -21.24 16.77
CA ALA A 261 2.44 -20.04 17.08
C ALA A 261 1.60 -18.77 16.90
N LEU A 262 0.75 -18.71 15.88
CA LEU A 262 -0.16 -17.58 15.65
C LEU A 262 -1.26 -17.47 16.71
N GLU A 263 -1.66 -18.58 17.32
CA GLU A 263 -2.58 -18.61 18.47
C GLU A 263 -1.91 -18.23 19.79
N SER A 264 -0.61 -18.48 19.95
CA SER A 264 0.12 -18.21 21.20
C SER A 264 0.68 -16.79 21.32
N PHE A 265 0.68 -15.99 20.25
CA PHE A 265 1.02 -14.57 20.32
C PHE A 265 -0.18 -13.74 20.79
N ASN A 266 -0.39 -13.69 22.11
CA ASN A 266 -1.35 -12.80 22.75
C ASN A 266 -0.70 -11.95 23.87
N PRO A 267 0.07 -10.90 23.54
CA PRO A 267 0.67 -10.04 24.58
C PRO A 267 -0.33 -9.04 25.20
N MET A 268 -1.58 -8.94 24.71
CA MET A 268 -2.57 -7.91 25.11
C MET A 268 -4.00 -8.44 25.36
N GLY A 269 -4.20 -9.75 25.55
CA GLY A 269 -5.50 -10.33 25.92
C GLY A 269 -6.59 -10.34 24.82
N GLY A 270 -6.26 -10.14 23.54
CA GLY A 270 -7.21 -10.13 22.42
C GLY A 270 -7.02 -11.31 21.45
N PRO A 271 -8.09 -11.79 20.79
CA PRO A 271 -7.99 -12.90 19.83
C PRO A 271 -7.17 -12.53 18.57
N PRO A 272 -6.55 -13.52 17.90
CA PRO A 272 -5.52 -13.29 16.88
C PRO A 272 -6.03 -12.63 15.58
N ILE A 273 -5.10 -11.91 14.96
CA ILE A 273 -5.24 -11.02 13.79
C ILE A 273 -5.39 -11.82 12.48
N ARG A 274 -6.45 -11.59 11.69
CA ARG A 274 -6.69 -12.19 10.36
C ARG A 274 -7.21 -11.17 9.32
N PHE A 275 -6.39 -10.85 8.31
CA PHE A 275 -6.77 -10.00 7.15
C PHE A 275 -7.39 -10.81 5.98
#